data_AF-A0A7V5MHI4-F1
#
_entry.id   AF-A0A7V5MHI4-F1
#
_cell.length_a   1.000
_cell.length_b   1.000
_cell.length_c   1.000
_cell.angle_alpha   90.00
_cell.angle_beta   90.00
_cell.angle_gamma   90.00
#
_symmetry.space_group_name_H-M   'P 1'
#
loop_
_entity.id
_entity.type
_entity.pdbx_description
1 polymer ?
#
loop_
_entity_poly.entity_id
_entity_poly.type
_entity_poly.pdbx_seq_one_letter_code
_entity_poly.pdbx_strand_id
1 'polypeptide(L)' 'AIQKRLGDQPFLLVTSAYHMPRAMKIFESMGVHPIPAPGDFNDPNEDGVTSILRGKQLRKTEKAVHEYIGLLWLEVKSLL' A
#
# COMPACT_ATOMS: atom_id res chain seq x y z
N ALA A 1 -8.52 15.77 5.56
CA ALA A 1 -7.66 16.95 5.85
C ALA A 1 -6.83 17.37 4.65
N ILE A 2 -6.13 16.45 3.97
CA ILE A 2 -5.26 16.75 2.82
C ILE A 2 -6.06 17.16 1.55
N GLN A 3 -7.12 16.44 1.21
CA GLN A 3 -8.01 16.77 0.08
C GLN A 3 -8.59 18.20 0.17
N LYS A 4 -9.04 18.62 1.35
CA LYS A 4 -9.55 19.98 1.62
C LYS A 4 -8.51 21.09 1.41
N ARG A 5 -7.21 20.76 1.45
CA ARG A 5 -6.10 21.71 1.28
C ARG A 5 -5.57 21.77 -0.15
N LEU A 6 -5.66 20.67 -0.90
CA LEU A 6 -5.14 20.58 -2.26
C LEU A 6 -6.20 20.93 -3.32
N GLY A 7 -7.49 20.70 -3.04
CA GLY A 7 -8.52 20.80 -4.07
C GLY A 7 -8.19 19.87 -5.25
N ASP A 8 -8.28 20.40 -6.47
CA ASP A 8 -7.94 19.67 -7.71
C ASP A 8 -6.51 19.92 -8.20
N GLN A 9 -5.65 20.56 -7.39
CA GLN A 9 -4.29 20.86 -7.82
C GLN A 9 -3.43 19.59 -7.86
N PRO A 10 -2.67 19.36 -8.95
CA PRO A 10 -1.76 18.23 -9.04
C PRO A 10 -0.63 18.39 -8.00
N PHE A 11 -0.27 17.30 -7.33
CA PHE A 11 0.80 17.28 -6.33
C PHE A 11 1.66 16.05 -6.45
N LEU A 12 2.93 16.18 -6.06
CA LEU A 12 3.89 15.07 -6.02
C LEU A 12 3.67 14.23 -4.77
N LEU A 13 3.49 12.93 -4.95
CA LEU A 13 3.39 11.96 -3.87
C LEU A 13 4.77 11.32 -3.63
N VAL A 14 5.45 11.80 -2.60
CA VAL A 14 6.77 11.30 -2.20
C VAL A 14 6.62 10.20 -1.14
N THR A 15 7.06 8.99 -1.48
CA THR A 15 7.15 7.84 -0.55
C THR A 15 8.16 6.82 -1.07
N SER A 16 8.55 5.82 -0.25
CA SER A 16 9.40 4.72 -0.73
C SER A 16 8.74 3.99 -1.90
N ALA A 17 9.54 3.59 -2.90
CA ALA A 17 9.07 2.90 -4.11
C ALA A 17 8.21 1.67 -3.77
N TYR A 18 8.59 0.94 -2.72
CA TYR A 18 7.85 -0.21 -2.19
C TYR A 18 6.42 0.13 -1.74
N HIS A 19 6.19 1.33 -1.21
CA HIS A 19 4.88 1.78 -0.74
C HIS A 19 4.09 2.55 -1.80
N MET A 20 4.71 2.89 -2.93
CA MET A 20 4.10 3.71 -3.97
C MET A 20 2.77 3.14 -4.50
N PRO A 21 2.65 1.83 -4.83
CA PRO A 21 1.39 1.30 -5.35
C PRO A 21 0.22 1.46 -4.37
N ARG A 22 0.48 1.23 -3.07
CA ARG A 22 -0.52 1.37 -2.01
C ARG A 22 -0.89 2.83 -1.79
N ALA A 23 0.11 3.71 -1.76
CA ALA A 23 -0.13 5.13 -1.53
C ALA A 23 -0.95 5.74 -2.67
N MET A 24 -0.60 5.47 -3.93
CA MET A 24 -1.36 5.89 -5.11
C MET A 24 -2.84 5.47 -5.00
N LYS A 25 -3.10 4.19 -4.70
CA LYS A 25 -4.47 3.67 -4.57
C LYS A 25 -5.29 4.36 -3.47
N ILE A 26 -4.66 4.72 -2.35
CA ILE A 26 -5.32 5.46 -1.27
C ILE A 26 -5.73 6.85 -1.74
N PHE A 27 -4.83 7.57 -2.41
CA PHE A 27 -5.12 8.91 -2.92
C PHE A 27 -6.16 8.89 -4.05
N GLU A 28 -6.07 7.95 -4.97
CA GLU A 28 -7.09 7.74 -6.01
C GLU A 28 -8.47 7.42 -5.41
N SER A 29 -8.55 6.59 -4.37
CA SER A 29 -9.81 6.30 -3.67
C SER A 29 -10.41 7.51 -2.95
N MET A 30 -9.59 8.52 -2.65
CA MET A 30 -10.04 9.81 -2.12
C MET A 30 -10.46 10.78 -3.22
N GLY A 31 -10.45 10.36 -4.49
CA GLY A 31 -10.83 11.20 -5.63
C GLY A 31 -9.77 12.27 -5.97
N VAL A 32 -8.50 12.05 -5.60
CA VAL A 32 -7.39 12.92 -5.98
C VAL A 32 -6.38 12.17 -6.83
N HIS A 33 -5.75 12.87 -7.78
CA HIS A 33 -4.85 12.28 -8.77
C HIS A 33 -3.40 12.76 -8.56
N PRO A 34 -2.63 12.14 -7.64
CA PRO A 34 -1.24 12.51 -7.39
C PRO A 34 -0.30 12.11 -8.54
N ILE A 35 0.84 12.80 -8.62
CA ILE A 35 1.96 12.43 -9.49
C ILE A 35 2.97 11.62 -8.65
N PRO A 36 3.31 10.38 -9.02
CA PRO A 36 4.21 9.55 -8.22
C PRO A 36 5.63 10.11 -8.21
N ALA A 37 6.22 10.23 -7.01
CA ALA A 37 7.61 10.63 -6.80
C ALA A 37 8.32 9.61 -5.88
N PRO A 38 8.60 8.38 -6.39
CA PRO A 38 9.17 7.32 -5.57
C PRO A 38 10.60 7.63 -5.14
N GLY A 39 10.87 7.48 -3.84
CA GLY A 39 12.21 7.47 -3.25
C GLY A 39 12.59 6.07 -2.78
N ASP A 40 13.79 5.90 -2.21
CA ASP A 40 14.20 4.66 -1.54
C ASP A 40 13.95 3.40 -2.40
N PHE A 41 14.54 3.38 -3.60
CA PHE A 41 14.54 2.25 -4.52
C PHE A 41 15.44 1.13 -3.93
N ASN A 42 14.98 0.47 -2.87
CA ASN A 42 15.55 -0.82 -2.49
C ASN A 42 15.15 -1.84 -3.55
N ASP A 43 16.16 -2.49 -4.11
CA ASP A 43 16.09 -3.32 -5.32
C ASP A 43 15.02 -4.42 -5.18
N PRO A 44 13.99 -4.44 -6.03
CA PRO A 44 13.01 -5.52 -6.03
C PRO A 44 13.56 -6.84 -6.59
N ASN A 45 14.77 -6.85 -7.18
CA ASN A 45 15.35 -8.04 -7.82
C ASN A 45 16.05 -9.03 -6.88
N GLU A 46 16.19 -8.75 -5.58
CA GLU A 46 16.73 -9.76 -4.65
C GLU A 46 15.67 -10.73 -4.12
N ASP A 47 14.39 -10.39 -4.21
CA ASP A 47 13.30 -11.20 -3.66
C ASP A 47 12.59 -11.98 -4.78
N GLY A 48 13.35 -12.86 -5.44
CA GLY A 48 12.80 -13.97 -6.19
C GLY A 48 11.85 -14.80 -5.31
N VAL A 49 10.98 -15.58 -5.96
CA VAL A 49 9.93 -16.46 -5.39
C VAL A 49 10.40 -17.37 -4.23
N THR A 50 11.72 -17.48 -4.03
CA THR A 50 12.40 -18.16 -2.92
C THR A 50 12.47 -17.37 -1.60
N SER A 51 12.13 -16.07 -1.56
CA SER A 51 12.10 -15.24 -0.35
C SER A 51 10.85 -15.46 0.50
N ILE A 52 10.29 -16.67 0.48
CA ILE A 52 9.19 -17.09 1.35
C ILE A 52 9.75 -17.76 2.63
N LEU A 53 11.03 -18.16 2.63
CA LEU A 53 11.59 -19.12 3.59
C LEU A 53 12.78 -18.63 4.47
N ARG A 54 12.92 -17.34 4.77
CA ARG A 54 14.03 -16.87 5.64
C ARG A 54 13.63 -15.87 6.72
N GLY A 55 13.06 -16.37 7.82
CA GLY A 55 13.23 -15.89 9.21
C GLY A 55 12.81 -14.45 9.61
N LYS A 56 12.89 -13.46 8.72
CA LYS A 56 12.35 -12.10 8.84
C LYS A 56 10.87 -12.02 8.37
N GLN A 57 10.31 -13.12 7.86
CA GLN A 57 8.92 -13.25 7.41
C GLN A 57 7.88 -13.26 8.53
N LEU A 58 8.19 -13.50 9.80
CA LEU A 58 7.14 -13.66 10.83
C LEU A 58 6.25 -12.40 11.00
N ARG A 59 6.82 -11.19 10.90
CA ARG A 59 6.05 -9.93 10.89
C ARG A 59 5.30 -9.68 9.59
N LYS A 60 5.79 -10.21 8.45
CA LYS A 60 5.07 -10.15 7.16
C LYS A 60 3.90 -11.14 7.16
N THR A 61 4.06 -12.33 7.74
CA THR A 61 3.01 -13.32 7.95
C THR A 61 1.95 -12.82 8.93
N GLU A 62 2.34 -12.21 10.05
CA GLU A 62 1.40 -11.59 11.00
C GLU A 62 0.55 -10.51 10.32
N LYS A 63 1.17 -9.63 9.53
CA LYS A 63 0.46 -8.62 8.74
C LYS A 63 -0.45 -9.22 7.67
N ALA A 64 0.03 -10.22 6.94
CA ALA A 64 -0.77 -10.89 5.92
C ALA A 64 -2.02 -11.54 6.56
N VAL A 65 -1.86 -12.25 7.69
CA VAL A 65 -2.98 -12.84 8.43
C VAL A 65 -3.96 -11.77 8.91
N HIS A 66 -3.46 -10.65 9.43
CA HIS A 66 -4.32 -9.53 9.84
C HIS A 66 -5.10 -8.93 8.66
N GLU A 67 -4.47 -8.81 7.48
CA GLU A 67 -5.12 -8.32 6.27
C GLU A 67 -6.14 -9.32 5.71
N TYR A 68 -5.84 -10.63 5.70
CA TYR A 68 -6.80 -11.66 5.30
C TYR A 68 -8.04 -11.69 6.22
N ILE A 69 -7.85 -11.55 7.53
CA ILE A 69 -8.97 -11.47 8.49
C ILE A 69 -9.79 -10.19 8.27
N GLY A 70 -9.12 -9.06 7.99
CA GLY A 70 -9.80 -7.80 7.68
C GLY A 70 -10.65 -7.87 6.40
N LEU A 71 -10.14 -8.54 5.35
CA LEU A 71 -10.90 -8.78 4.11
C LEU A 71 -12.09 -9.71 4.34
N LEU A 72 -11.89 -10.81 5.07
CA LEU A 72 -12.96 -11.74 5.41
C LEU A 72 -14.07 -11.04 6.21
N TRP A 73 -13.72 -10.15 7.15
CA TRP A 73 -14.69 -9.39 7.92
C TRP A 73 -15.52 -8.43 7.04
N LEU A 74 -14.90 -7.82 6.03
CA LEU A 74 -15.61 -6.95 5.09
C LEU A 74 -16.59 -7.73 4.22
N GLU A 75 -16.24 -8.95 3.79
CA GLU A 75 -17.16 -9.83 3.07
C GLU A 75 -18.36 -10.23 3.94
N VAL A 76 -18.11 -10.68 5.17
CA VAL A 76 -19.17 -11.04 6.13
C VAL A 76 -20.08 -9.85 6.43
N LYS A 77 -19.52 -8.65 6.60
CA LYS A 77 -20.30 -7.43 6.83
C LYS A 77 -21.08 -7.00 5.59
N SER A 78 -20.63 -7.32 4.38
CA SER A 78 -21.37 -7.00 3.15
C SER A 78 -22.58 -7.91 2.93
N LEU A 79 -22.58 -9.08 3.58
CA LEU A 79 -23.66 -10.08 3.53
C LEU A 79 -24.71 -9.89 4.64
N LEU A 80 -24.43 -9.04 5.63
CA LEU A 80 -25.32 -8.64 6.73
C LEU A 80 -25.96 -7.28 6.44
#